data_AF-A4TYG6-F1
#
_entry.id   AF-A4TYG6-F1
#
_cell.length_a   1.000
_cell.length_b   1.000
_cell.length_c   1.000
_cell.angle_alpha   90.00
_cell.angle_beta   90.00
_cell.angle_gamma   90.00
#
_symmetry.space_group_name_H-M   'P 1'
#
loop_
_entity.id
_entity.type
_entity.pdbx_description
1 polymer ?
#
loop_
_entity_poly.entity_id
_entity_poly.type
_entity_poly.pdbx_seq_one_letter_code
_entity_poly.pdbx_strand_id
1 'polypeptide(L)' 'MQTVAAISFRDNHSLSMDMESVSRIDITAPKQVDDGTWFCELLVRSAHGTVVLNLLADDPAKLQVVPQGLE' A
#
# COMPACT_ATOMS: atom_id res chain seq x y z
N MET A 1 -6.24 -16.13 -17.39
CA MET A 1 -5.75 -15.06 -16.49
C MET A 1 -6.45 -15.25 -15.16
N GLN A 2 -5.69 -15.48 -14.10
CA GLN A 2 -6.23 -15.54 -12.74
C GLN A 2 -6.23 -14.11 -12.17
N THR A 3 -7.30 -13.73 -11.48
CA THR A 3 -7.38 -12.43 -10.79
C THR A 3 -6.36 -12.40 -9.66
N VAL A 4 -5.52 -11.35 -9.63
CA VAL A 4 -4.47 -11.22 -8.60
C VAL A 4 -5.01 -10.61 -7.31
N ALA A 5 -5.92 -9.65 -7.41
CA ALA A 5 -6.58 -9.03 -6.25
C ALA A 5 -7.91 -8.39 -6.68
N ALA A 6 -8.82 -8.23 -5.72
CA ALA A 6 -9.98 -7.34 -5.82
C ALA A 6 -9.77 -6.15 -4.89
N ILE A 7 -9.84 -4.92 -5.43
CA ILE A 7 -9.58 -3.69 -4.69
C ILE A 7 -10.84 -2.85 -4.67
N SER A 8 -11.21 -2.37 -3.48
CA SER A 8 -12.36 -1.48 -3.29
C SER A 8 -11.94 -0.24 -2.50
N PHE A 9 -12.54 0.88 -2.86
CA PHE A 9 -12.37 2.16 -2.18
C PHE A 9 -13.69 2.46 -1.49
N ARG A 10 -13.66 2.60 -0.16
CA ARG A 10 -14.84 3.07 0.58
C ARG A 10 -14.92 4.59 0.50
N ASP A 11 -13.77 5.24 0.63
CA ASP A 11 -13.58 6.69 0.48
C ASP A 11 -12.11 6.99 0.12
N ASN A 12 -11.73 8.27 0.13
CA ASN A 12 -10.35 8.69 -0.19
C ASN A 12 -9.34 8.45 0.95
N HIS A 13 -9.79 7.88 2.09
CA HIS A 13 -8.95 7.59 3.25
C HIS A 13 -8.83 6.09 3.52
N SER A 14 -9.66 5.26 2.89
CA SER A 14 -9.72 3.82 3.15
C SER A 14 -9.80 3.00 1.87
N LEU A 15 -8.84 2.10 1.73
CA LEU A 15 -8.77 1.08 0.70
C LEU A 15 -8.89 -0.30 1.36
N SER A 16 -9.67 -1.18 0.77
CA SER A 16 -9.78 -2.59 1.16
C SER A 16 -9.36 -3.47 -0.01
N MET A 17 -8.50 -4.46 0.26
CA MET A 17 -7.97 -5.38 -0.75
C MET A 17 -8.19 -6.81 -0.30
N ASP A 18 -8.82 -7.60 -1.18
CA ASP A 18 -8.91 -9.05 -1.05
C ASP A 18 -7.92 -9.70 -2.02
N MET A 19 -7.04 -10.55 -1.48
CA MET A 19 -5.95 -11.18 -2.22
C MET A 19 -5.66 -12.56 -1.64
N GLU A 20 -5.62 -13.56 -2.51
CA GLU A 20 -5.33 -14.94 -2.12
C GLU A 20 -3.83 -15.21 -2.05
N SER A 21 -3.44 -16.17 -1.21
CA SER A 21 -2.06 -16.68 -1.14
C SER A 21 -1.00 -15.59 -0.89
N VAL A 22 -1.33 -14.58 -0.06
CA VAL A 22 -0.39 -13.52 0.33
C VAL A 22 0.78 -14.13 1.11
N SER A 23 1.99 -13.93 0.60
CA SER A 23 3.21 -14.42 1.22
C SER A 23 3.96 -13.33 1.98
N ARG A 24 3.82 -12.06 1.55
CA ARG A 24 4.53 -10.94 2.17
C ARG A 24 3.86 -9.61 1.87
N ILE A 25 3.82 -8.74 2.87
CA ILE A 25 3.46 -7.33 2.75
C ILE A 25 4.66 -6.51 3.22
N ASP A 26 5.17 -5.63 2.37
CA ASP A 26 6.22 -4.68 2.72
C ASP A 26 5.79 -3.27 2.38
N ILE A 27 6.35 -2.30 3.10
CA ILE A 27 6.25 -0.89 2.77
C ILE A 27 7.63 -0.26 2.75
N THR A 28 7.89 0.59 1.77
CA THR A 28 9.16 1.33 1.68
C THR A 28 9.13 2.55 2.60
N ALA A 29 10.30 2.97 3.06
CA ALA A 29 10.42 4.23 3.78
C ALA A 29 10.00 5.40 2.84
N PRO A 30 9.29 6.42 3.34
CA PRO A 30 8.94 7.59 2.54
C PRO A 30 10.16 8.22 1.87
N LYS A 31 10.03 8.54 0.59
CA LYS A 31 11.06 9.22 -0.21
C LYS A 31 10.46 10.45 -0.86
N GLN A 32 11.26 11.51 -0.97
CA GLN A 32 10.87 12.69 -1.72
C GLN A 32 11.12 12.44 -3.22
N VAL A 33 10.12 12.72 -4.06
CA VAL A 33 10.21 12.58 -5.54
C VAL A 33 10.26 13.92 -6.25
N ASP A 34 9.71 14.97 -5.64
CA ASP A 34 9.77 16.35 -6.09
C ASP A 34 9.64 17.31 -4.90
N ASP A 35 9.81 18.61 -5.12
CA ASP A 35 9.64 19.61 -4.06
C ASP A 35 8.22 19.56 -3.48
N GLY A 36 8.14 19.34 -2.16
CA GLY A 36 6.87 19.12 -1.47
C GLY A 36 6.10 17.84 -1.81
N THR A 37 6.66 16.90 -2.61
CA THR A 37 5.97 15.64 -2.95
C THR A 37 6.74 14.42 -2.46
N TRP A 38 6.07 13.61 -1.66
CA TRP A 38 6.58 12.41 -1.02
C TRP A 38 5.83 11.18 -1.52
N PHE A 39 6.51 10.04 -1.53
CA PHE A 39 5.88 8.77 -1.85
C PHE A 39 6.41 7.62 -0.99
N CYS A 40 5.59 6.58 -0.84
CA CYS A 40 6.02 5.25 -0.42
C CYS A 40 5.31 4.18 -1.26
N GLU A 41 5.90 3.00 -1.30
CA GLU A 41 5.37 1.85 -2.03
C GLU A 41 4.89 0.80 -1.02
N LEU A 42 3.64 0.38 -1.12
CA LEU A 42 3.09 -0.79 -0.44
C LEU A 42 3.10 -1.96 -1.44
N LEU A 43 3.89 -2.99 -1.13
CA LEU A 43 4.06 -4.18 -1.96
C LEU A 43 3.39 -5.37 -1.30
N VAL A 44 2.35 -5.91 -1.94
CA VAL A 44 1.66 -7.14 -1.51
C VAL A 44 2.01 -8.26 -2.50
N ARG A 45 2.78 -9.24 -2.03
CA ARG A 45 3.23 -10.39 -2.84
C ARG A 45 2.35 -11.60 -2.56
N SER A 46 1.99 -12.31 -3.62
CA SER A 46 1.29 -13.60 -3.57
C SER A 46 1.92 -14.63 -4.49
N ALA A 47 1.42 -15.87 -4.43
CA ALA A 47 1.72 -16.91 -5.41
C ALA A 47 1.30 -16.55 -6.85
N HIS A 48 0.35 -15.61 -7.02
CA HIS A 48 -0.25 -15.26 -8.31
C HIS A 48 0.31 -13.97 -8.91
N GLY A 49 1.17 -13.25 -8.18
CA GLY A 49 1.75 -11.98 -8.62
C GLY A 49 1.98 -11.01 -7.47
N THR A 50 2.39 -9.79 -7.82
CA THR A 50 2.60 -8.70 -6.87
C THR A 50 1.71 -7.53 -7.21
N VAL A 51 1.00 -7.00 -6.21
CA VAL A 51 0.32 -5.70 -6.28
C VAL A 51 1.24 -4.67 -5.65
N VAL A 52 1.51 -3.58 -6.37
CA VAL A 52 2.28 -2.43 -5.87
C VAL A 52 1.36 -1.22 -5.85
N LEU A 53 1.20 -0.62 -4.68
CA LEU A 53 0.46 0.63 -4.48
C LEU A 53 1.46 1.75 -4.21
N ASN A 54 1.47 2.76 -5.08
CA ASN A 54 2.27 3.98 -4.90
C ASN A 54 1.40 5.02 -4.19
N LEU A 55 1.75 5.31 -2.95
CA LEU A 55 1.05 6.28 -2.12
C LEU A 55 1.79 7.61 -2.19
N LEU A 56 1.07 8.70 -2.44
CA LEU A 56 1.63 10.05 -2.56
C LEU A 56 1.11 10.93 -1.41
N ALA A 57 1.98 11.81 -0.92
CA ALA A 57 1.63 12.81 0.08
C ALA A 57 2.44 14.10 -0.12
N ASP A 58 1.92 15.18 0.43
CA ASP A 58 2.58 16.50 0.55
C ASP A 58 3.50 16.60 1.79
N ASP A 59 3.40 15.64 2.72
CA ASP A 59 4.17 15.59 3.97
C ASP A 59 4.56 14.12 4.29
N PRO A 60 5.84 13.81 4.58
CA PRO A 60 6.27 12.44 4.90
C PRO A 60 5.59 11.86 6.14
N ALA A 61 5.15 12.70 7.08
CA ALA A 61 4.44 12.25 8.29
C ALA A 61 3.10 11.59 7.95
N LYS A 62 2.47 11.95 6.81
CA LYS A 62 1.22 11.32 6.34
C LYS A 62 1.42 9.92 5.78
N LEU A 63 2.66 9.51 5.53
CA LEU A 63 3.01 8.17 5.04
C LEU A 63 3.51 7.25 6.16
N GLN A 64 3.33 7.65 7.43
CA GLN A 64 3.73 6.84 8.58
C GLN A 64 2.86 5.58 8.72
N VAL A 65 3.53 4.46 8.98
CA VAL A 65 2.86 3.19 9.29
C VAL A 65 2.54 3.18 10.78
N VAL A 66 1.25 3.17 11.10
CA VAL A 66 0.80 3.00 12.48
C VAL A 66 0.48 1.52 12.69
N PRO A 67 1.14 0.82 13.64
CA PRO A 67 0.73 -0.51 14.04
C PRO A 67 -0.71 -0.46 14.55
N GLN A 68 -1.64 -1.05 13.81
CA GLN A 68 -2.96 -1.33 14.35
C GLN A 68 -2.76 -2.53 15.28
N GLY A 69 -2.84 -2.30 16.60
CA GLY A 69 -2.86 -3.40 17.55
C GLY A 69 -4.02 -4.33 17.18
N LEU A 70 -3.70 -5.59 16.94
CA LEU A 70 -4.73 -6.63 16.87
C LEU A 70 -5.25 -6.80 18.30
N GLU A 71 -6.37 -6.14 18.62
CA GLU A 71 -7.16 -6.47 19.82
C GLU A 71 -7.78 -7.87 19.71
#